data_AF-A0A8J8EDT3-F1
#
_entry.id   AF-A0A8J8EDT3-F1
#
_cell.length_a   1.000
_cell.length_b   1.000
_cell.length_c   1.000
_cell.angle_alpha   90.00
_cell.angle_beta   90.00
_cell.angle_gamma   90.00
#
_symmetry.space_group_name_H-M   'P 1'
#
loop_
_entity.id
_entity.type
_entity.pdbx_description
1 polymer ?
#
loop_
_entity_poly.entity_id
_entity_poly.type
_entity_poly.pdbx_seq_one_letter_code
_entity_poly.pdbx_strand_id
1 'polypeptide(L)'
;MKRTVLPILLIILAFSLGCINPGNTRETTAPTLVPLNVSTSDYSNWTVYVISGENVTEYNLDELGEMPMEEITDKDLSIGKTRVWRGVPPQKLGKGDVINFVSDDLYLVSIPYYTKMILALYVDGNPLQGNDAPIKLIVDLSYGCRCNWIKKIRVVEFVRKEECLSVYGEVFNILYFSPRTLNIFRGVDAIVKRENNSARLGDILDKAIMKETAKNIVFVTENGRMRYPLESVLEKNPLVVYEDGRFKIPEMGIDNLKGIKVEK
;
A
#
# COMPACT_ATOMS: atom_id res chain seq x y z
N MET A 1 -66.49 -0.20 -21.42
CA MET A 1 -67.17 0.26 -20.18
C MET A 1 -67.40 -0.92 -19.24
N LYS A 2 -66.71 -0.95 -18.10
CA LYS A 2 -67.29 -1.20 -16.76
C LYS A 2 -66.15 -1.26 -15.75
N ARG A 3 -66.28 -0.43 -14.72
CA ARG A 3 -65.43 -0.33 -13.54
C ARG A 3 -65.58 -1.61 -12.71
N THR A 4 -64.49 -1.99 -12.02
CA THR A 4 -64.62 -2.67 -10.73
C THR A 4 -63.53 -2.17 -9.80
N VAL A 5 -63.97 -1.67 -8.66
CA VAL A 5 -63.18 -1.21 -7.50
C VAL A 5 -63.33 -2.27 -6.40
N LEU A 6 -62.43 -2.22 -5.41
CA LEU A 6 -62.39 -2.89 -4.08
C LEU A 6 -61.56 -4.18 -3.96
N PRO A 7 -61.07 -4.57 -2.76
CA PRO A 7 -60.60 -3.75 -1.61
C PRO A 7 -59.35 -4.31 -0.87
N ILE A 8 -58.76 -3.45 -0.02
CA ILE A 8 -58.20 -3.66 1.35
C ILE A 8 -57.60 -5.04 1.72
N LEU A 9 -56.32 -5.04 2.17
CA LEU A 9 -55.93 -5.85 3.33
C LEU A 9 -54.98 -5.05 4.25
N LEU A 10 -55.58 -4.49 5.30
CA LEU A 10 -54.92 -3.91 6.46
C LEU A 10 -54.69 -5.07 7.44
N ILE A 11 -53.45 -5.42 7.76
CA ILE A 11 -53.17 -6.37 8.84
C ILE A 11 -52.90 -5.57 10.11
N ILE A 12 -53.96 -5.44 10.91
CA ILE A 12 -53.90 -5.12 12.34
C ILE A 12 -53.73 -6.45 13.06
N LEU A 13 -52.63 -6.61 13.79
CA LEU A 13 -52.47 -7.69 14.76
C LEU A 13 -52.50 -7.08 16.16
N ALA A 14 -53.52 -7.47 16.92
CA ALA A 14 -53.82 -6.95 18.23
C ALA A 14 -53.50 -8.00 19.31
N PHE A 15 -52.92 -7.49 20.41
CA PHE A 15 -52.92 -7.98 21.79
C PHE A 15 -52.38 -9.38 22.14
N SER A 16 -51.39 -9.38 23.03
CA SER A 16 -51.59 -10.00 24.34
C SER A 16 -51.24 -9.02 25.46
N LEU A 17 -52.25 -8.73 26.29
CA LEU A 17 -52.12 -8.13 27.61
C LEU A 17 -51.50 -9.17 28.55
N GLY A 18 -50.47 -8.78 29.28
CA GLY A 18 -49.86 -9.56 30.35
C GLY A 18 -49.24 -8.66 31.40
N CYS A 19 -50.02 -8.37 32.45
CA CYS A 19 -49.65 -7.94 33.80
C CYS A 19 -48.80 -6.66 33.98
N ILE A 20 -49.49 -5.62 34.45
CA ILE A 20 -48.93 -4.51 35.23
C ILE A 20 -48.43 -5.08 36.58
N ASN A 21 -47.16 -4.82 36.91
CA ASN A 21 -46.68 -4.90 38.28
C ASN A 21 -46.00 -3.55 38.62
N PRO A 22 -46.52 -2.75 39.56
CA PRO A 22 -45.93 -1.48 39.95
C PRO A 22 -44.95 -1.73 41.09
N GLY A 23 -43.65 -1.78 40.79
CA GLY A 23 -42.65 -1.97 41.85
C GLY A 23 -41.27 -2.29 41.33
N ASN A 24 -40.53 -1.24 40.95
CA ASN A 24 -39.11 -1.02 41.25
C ASN A 24 -38.57 0.04 40.30
N THR A 25 -38.32 1.23 40.87
CA THR A 25 -37.38 2.22 40.32
C THR A 25 -36.04 1.53 40.08
N ARG A 26 -35.77 1.13 38.83
CA ARG A 26 -34.42 0.82 38.36
C ARG A 26 -33.92 2.04 37.63
N GLU A 27 -32.92 2.68 38.22
CA GLU A 27 -32.08 3.68 37.61
C GLU A 27 -31.71 3.25 36.19
N THR A 28 -31.98 4.12 35.22
CA THR A 28 -31.52 3.96 33.85
C THR A 28 -30.02 4.20 33.85
N THR A 29 -29.23 3.17 34.16
CA THR A 29 -27.80 3.19 33.85
C THR A 29 -27.68 3.26 32.34
N ALA A 30 -27.25 4.43 31.87
CA ALA A 30 -26.72 4.56 30.52
C ALA A 30 -25.73 3.42 30.27
N PRO A 31 -25.71 2.80 29.07
CA PRO A 31 -24.70 1.80 28.77
C PRO A 31 -23.34 2.45 28.98
N THR A 32 -22.62 1.99 30.00
CA THR A 32 -21.23 2.34 30.23
C THR A 32 -20.50 1.99 28.95
N LEU A 33 -20.03 3.01 28.23
CA LEU A 33 -19.07 2.83 27.15
C LEU A 33 -17.87 2.14 27.79
N VAL A 34 -17.77 0.82 27.62
CA VAL A 34 -16.53 0.11 27.86
C VAL A 34 -15.52 0.77 26.92
N PRO A 35 -14.46 1.42 27.42
CA PRO A 35 -13.39 1.84 26.55
C PRO A 35 -12.92 0.55 25.87
N LEU A 36 -13.09 0.45 24.55
CA LEU A 36 -12.29 -0.48 23.80
C LEU A 36 -10.86 -0.12 24.17
N ASN A 37 -10.20 -0.98 24.94
CA ASN A 37 -8.75 -0.98 25.10
C ASN A 37 -8.17 -1.28 23.71
N VAL A 38 -8.25 -0.29 22.82
CA VAL A 38 -7.42 -0.21 21.64
C VAL A 38 -6.06 0.05 22.23
N SER A 39 -5.18 -0.94 22.16
CA SER A 39 -3.76 -0.74 22.36
C SER A 39 -3.34 0.47 21.53
N THR A 40 -3.20 1.62 22.19
CA THR A 40 -2.60 2.81 21.59
C THR A 40 -1.12 2.51 21.58
N SER A 41 -0.67 1.77 20.56
CA SER A 41 0.74 1.57 20.32
C SER A 41 1.39 2.95 20.28
N ASP A 42 2.43 3.13 21.10
CA ASP A 42 3.16 4.39 21.16
C ASP A 42 3.97 4.54 19.87
N TYR A 43 3.58 5.50 19.03
CA TYR A 43 4.21 5.82 17.76
C TYR A 43 5.07 7.10 17.83
N SER A 44 5.39 7.59 19.04
CA SER A 44 6.24 8.78 19.24
C SER A 44 7.61 8.67 18.56
N ASN A 45 8.15 7.45 18.44
CA ASN A 45 9.42 7.18 17.77
C ASN A 45 9.26 6.75 16.29
N TRP A 46 8.10 6.98 15.68
CA TRP A 46 7.87 6.59 14.30
C TRP A 46 8.54 7.56 13.32
N THR A 47 9.60 7.09 12.66
CA THR A 47 10.30 7.85 11.62
C THR A 47 9.88 7.39 10.23
N VAL A 48 9.55 8.36 9.38
CA VAL A 48 9.39 8.20 7.94
C VAL A 48 10.64 8.73 7.25
N TYR A 49 11.30 7.86 6.50
CA TYR A 49 12.47 8.19 5.70
C TYR A 49 12.04 8.61 4.30
N VAL A 50 12.30 9.86 3.95
CA VAL A 50 12.11 10.40 2.61
C VAL A 50 13.43 10.37 1.86
N ILE A 51 13.46 9.67 0.74
CA ILE A 51 14.68 9.44 -0.04
C ILE A 51 14.51 10.08 -1.42
N SER A 52 15.44 10.95 -1.81
CA SER A 52 15.45 11.59 -3.12
C SER A 52 16.88 11.64 -3.66
N GLY A 53 17.18 10.75 -4.61
CA GLY A 53 18.55 10.48 -5.04
C GLY A 53 19.38 9.89 -3.89
N GLU A 54 20.49 10.54 -3.55
CA GLU A 54 21.36 10.13 -2.44
C GLU A 54 20.96 10.69 -1.07
N ASN A 55 20.08 11.67 -1.05
CA ASN A 55 19.69 12.33 0.18
C ASN A 55 18.60 11.54 0.91
N VAL A 56 18.79 11.36 2.21
CA VAL A 56 17.78 10.85 3.13
C VAL A 56 17.39 11.97 4.09
N THR A 57 16.09 12.23 4.20
CA THR A 57 15.52 13.14 5.19
C THR A 57 14.59 12.34 6.08
N GLU A 58 14.71 12.56 7.38
CA GLU A 58 13.89 11.91 8.39
C GLU A 58 12.79 12.85 8.82
N TYR A 59 11.56 12.34 8.92
CA TYR A 59 10.45 13.05 9.52
C TYR A 59 9.81 12.18 10.58
N ASN A 60 9.57 12.75 11.76
CA ASN A 60 8.62 12.17 12.70
C ASN A 60 7.17 12.53 12.29
N LEU A 61 6.20 11.94 12.97
CA LEU A 61 4.78 12.14 12.64
C LEU A 61 4.29 13.57 12.90
N ASP A 62 4.85 14.27 13.89
CA ASP A 62 4.47 15.64 14.23
C ASP A 62 4.97 16.61 13.14
N GLU A 63 6.21 16.45 12.69
CA GLU A 63 6.79 17.22 11.59
C GLU A 63 6.02 17.02 10.28
N LEU A 64 5.61 15.79 9.96
CA LEU A 64 4.69 15.55 8.84
C LEU A 64 3.32 16.19 9.08
N GLY A 65 2.84 16.17 10.32
CA GLY A 65 1.58 16.77 10.76
C GLY A 65 1.48 18.29 10.55
N GLU A 66 2.62 18.98 10.55
CA GLU A 66 2.70 20.43 10.32
C GLU A 66 2.67 20.82 8.84
N MET A 67 2.86 19.86 7.92
CA MET A 67 2.89 20.12 6.49
C MET A 67 1.49 20.35 5.90
N PRO A 68 1.39 21.07 4.75
CA PRO A 68 0.12 21.21 4.04
C PRO A 68 -0.49 19.86 3.68
N MET A 69 -1.70 19.62 4.19
CA MET A 69 -2.45 18.39 3.94
C MET A 69 -3.51 18.56 2.87
N GLU A 70 -3.86 17.45 2.22
CA GLU A 70 -4.98 17.32 1.30
C GLU A 70 -5.94 16.22 1.75
N GLU A 71 -7.12 16.20 1.14
CA GLU A 71 -8.16 15.21 1.41
C GLU A 71 -8.43 14.31 0.20
N ILE A 72 -8.69 13.04 0.49
CA ILE A 72 -9.22 12.05 -0.44
C ILE A 72 -10.47 11.42 0.17
N THR A 73 -11.59 11.51 -0.54
CA THR A 73 -12.86 10.89 -0.15
C THR A 73 -12.96 9.48 -0.71
N ASP A 74 -13.41 8.54 0.11
CA ASP A 74 -13.61 7.14 -0.26
C ASP A 74 -15.02 6.66 0.06
N LYS A 75 -15.75 6.14 -0.92
CA LYS A 75 -17.04 5.49 -0.69
C LYS A 75 -16.81 4.07 -0.18
N ASP A 76 -16.82 3.90 1.14
CA ASP A 76 -16.65 2.61 1.79
C ASP A 76 -17.99 1.89 1.86
N LEU A 77 -18.26 1.09 0.81
CA LEU A 77 -19.50 0.32 0.68
C LEU A 77 -19.69 -0.70 1.80
N SER A 78 -18.62 -1.16 2.45
CA SER A 78 -18.69 -2.17 3.52
C SER A 78 -19.40 -1.66 4.77
N ILE A 79 -19.35 -0.35 4.99
CA ILE A 79 -19.94 0.35 6.13
C ILE A 79 -20.99 1.39 5.70
N GLY A 80 -21.31 1.45 4.41
CA GLY A 80 -22.34 2.34 3.86
C GLY A 80 -22.06 3.84 4.05
N LYS A 81 -20.80 4.25 4.27
CA LYS A 81 -20.44 5.67 4.44
C LYS A 81 -19.28 6.11 3.56
N THR A 82 -19.21 7.41 3.30
CA THR A 82 -18.02 8.02 2.71
C THR A 82 -17.05 8.36 3.83
N ARG A 83 -15.80 7.87 3.73
CA ARG A 83 -14.71 8.26 4.61
C ARG A 83 -13.94 9.42 4.01
N VAL A 84 -13.46 10.33 4.84
CA VAL A 84 -12.57 11.43 4.45
C VAL A 84 -11.19 11.17 5.02
N TRP A 85 -10.23 10.84 4.15
CA TRP A 85 -8.83 10.67 4.52
C TRP A 85 -8.10 11.99 4.38
N ARG A 86 -7.26 12.34 5.36
CA ARG A 86 -6.47 13.58 5.33
C ARG A 86 -5.01 13.30 5.65
N GLY A 87 -4.10 13.91 4.90
CA GLY A 87 -2.67 13.72 5.08
C GLY A 87 -1.82 14.48 4.08
N VAL A 88 -0.50 14.28 4.18
CA VAL A 88 0.49 15.00 3.38
C VAL A 88 0.59 14.40 1.99
N PRO A 89 0.44 15.16 0.90
CA PRO A 89 0.75 14.67 -0.44
C PRO A 89 2.26 14.38 -0.54
N PRO A 90 2.69 13.14 -0.87
CA PRO A 90 4.10 12.80 -1.05
C PRO A 90 4.84 13.76 -1.98
N GLN A 91 4.17 14.32 -2.98
CA GLN A 91 4.74 15.26 -3.96
C GLN A 91 5.28 16.55 -3.32
N LYS A 92 4.92 16.85 -2.07
CA LYS A 92 5.51 17.96 -1.28
C LYS A 92 6.87 17.62 -0.67
N LEU A 93 7.21 16.33 -0.58
CA LEU A 93 8.42 15.81 0.06
C LEU A 93 9.58 15.58 -0.93
N GLY A 94 9.31 15.51 -2.23
CA GLY A 94 10.33 15.20 -3.24
C GLY A 94 9.85 15.24 -4.69
N LYS A 95 10.74 14.80 -5.60
CA LYS A 95 10.55 14.78 -7.05
C LYS A 95 11.13 13.51 -7.66
N GLY A 96 10.39 12.90 -8.59
CA GLY A 96 10.80 11.71 -9.34
C GLY A 96 9.76 11.35 -10.40
N ASP A 97 9.96 10.26 -11.11
CA ASP A 97 8.99 9.71 -12.07
C ASP A 97 7.99 8.78 -11.37
N VAL A 98 8.48 8.08 -10.33
CA VAL A 98 7.76 7.10 -9.52
C VAL A 98 8.12 7.34 -8.06
N ILE A 99 7.17 7.03 -7.18
CA ILE A 99 7.36 7.03 -5.74
C ILE A 99 7.20 5.59 -5.25
N ASN A 100 8.25 5.06 -4.65
CA ASN A 100 8.24 3.80 -3.94
C ASN A 100 7.81 4.05 -2.50
N PHE A 101 6.84 3.28 -2.03
CA PHE A 101 6.40 3.28 -0.65
C PHE A 101 6.71 1.93 -0.04
N VAL A 102 7.48 1.92 1.04
CA VAL A 102 7.81 0.72 1.80
C VAL A 102 7.18 0.82 3.18
N SER A 103 6.37 -0.18 3.53
CA SER A 103 5.80 -0.34 4.86
C SER A 103 6.80 -0.96 5.84
N ASP A 104 6.44 -0.94 7.11
CA ASP A 104 7.20 -1.53 8.22
C ASP A 104 7.44 -3.04 8.07
N ASP A 105 6.49 -3.75 7.49
CA ASP A 105 6.61 -5.17 7.12
C ASP A 105 7.28 -5.39 5.75
N LEU A 106 7.90 -4.36 5.19
CA LEU A 106 8.69 -4.39 3.96
C LEU A 106 7.86 -4.68 2.70
N TYR A 107 6.55 -4.46 2.75
CA TYR A 107 5.71 -4.46 1.56
C TYR A 107 5.99 -3.21 0.71
N LEU A 108 6.13 -3.39 -0.60
CA LEU A 108 6.51 -2.33 -1.54
C LEU A 108 5.39 -2.09 -2.55
N VAL A 109 5.04 -0.83 -2.75
CA VAL A 109 4.26 -0.39 -3.92
C VAL A 109 4.99 0.75 -4.63
N SER A 110 4.89 0.77 -5.95
CA SER A 110 5.47 1.81 -6.79
C SER A 110 4.36 2.54 -7.53
N ILE A 111 4.20 3.84 -7.26
CA ILE A 111 3.12 4.67 -7.81
C ILE A 111 3.72 5.81 -8.64
N PRO A 112 3.25 6.08 -9.87
CA PRO A 112 3.68 7.22 -10.67
C PRO A 112 3.51 8.54 -9.92
N TYR A 113 4.50 9.42 -10.06
CA TYR A 113 4.58 10.66 -9.30
C TYR A 113 3.35 11.58 -9.47
N TYR A 114 2.73 11.58 -10.65
CA TYR A 114 1.58 12.43 -10.97
C TYR A 114 0.24 11.91 -10.42
N THR A 115 0.21 10.71 -9.84
CA THR A 115 -1.02 10.15 -9.27
C THR A 115 -1.40 10.89 -7.99
N LYS A 116 -2.67 11.28 -7.85
CA LYS A 116 -3.17 11.90 -6.61
C LYS A 116 -3.12 10.88 -5.47
N MET A 117 -2.43 11.22 -4.39
CA MET A 117 -2.25 10.36 -3.22
C MET A 117 -1.87 11.19 -1.99
N ILE A 118 -2.10 10.64 -0.80
CA ILE A 118 -1.72 11.24 0.48
C ILE A 118 -1.10 10.18 1.40
N LEU A 119 -0.15 10.61 2.22
CA LEU A 119 0.25 9.91 3.44
C LEU A 119 -0.74 10.31 4.54
N ALA A 120 -1.83 9.57 4.65
CA ALA A 120 -2.91 9.84 5.60
C ALA A 120 -2.42 9.69 7.03
N LEU A 121 -2.74 10.69 7.85
CA LEU A 121 -2.56 10.71 9.30
C LEU A 121 -3.91 10.77 10.04
N TYR A 122 -4.97 11.12 9.32
CA TYR A 122 -6.33 11.22 9.85
C TYR A 122 -7.35 10.55 8.93
N VAL A 123 -8.43 10.08 9.54
CA VAL A 123 -9.64 9.62 8.87
C VAL A 123 -10.87 10.15 9.60
N ASP A 124 -11.81 10.73 8.86
CA ASP A 124 -13.04 11.34 9.39
C ASP A 124 -12.74 12.36 10.53
N GLY A 125 -11.67 13.15 10.37
CA GLY A 125 -11.23 14.17 11.33
C GLY A 125 -10.46 13.65 12.55
N ASN A 126 -10.33 12.32 12.71
CA ASN A 126 -9.64 11.71 13.85
C ASN A 126 -8.28 11.13 13.44
N PRO A 127 -7.26 11.13 14.32
CA PRO A 127 -6.00 10.44 14.05
C PRO A 127 -6.23 8.96 13.71
N LEU A 128 -5.37 8.37 12.88
CA LEU A 128 -5.45 6.94 12.57
C LEU A 128 -5.27 6.10 13.84
N GLN A 129 -6.01 4.99 13.91
CA GLN A 129 -5.98 4.06 15.04
C GLN A 129 -5.91 2.61 14.57
N GLY A 130 -5.51 1.71 15.47
CA GLY A 130 -5.45 0.27 15.22
C GLY A 130 -4.51 -0.08 14.06
N ASN A 131 -4.99 -0.91 13.12
CA ASN A 131 -4.16 -1.42 12.04
C ASN A 131 -3.80 -0.36 10.98
N ASP A 132 -4.56 0.73 10.88
CA ASP A 132 -4.27 1.81 9.92
C ASP A 132 -3.25 2.82 10.47
N ALA A 133 -2.97 2.80 11.78
CA ALA A 133 -2.01 3.69 12.41
C ALA A 133 -0.54 3.28 12.16
N PRO A 134 0.41 4.22 12.27
CA PRO A 134 0.20 5.66 12.48
C PRO A 134 0.01 6.45 11.18
N ILE A 135 0.40 5.87 10.04
CA ILE A 135 0.42 6.51 8.74
C ILE A 135 0.03 5.49 7.67
N LYS A 136 -0.76 5.92 6.68
CA LYS A 136 -1.25 5.04 5.62
C LYS A 136 -1.22 5.73 4.26
N LEU A 137 -0.74 5.05 3.23
CA LEU A 137 -0.85 5.54 1.87
C LEU A 137 -2.30 5.42 1.41
N ILE A 138 -2.87 6.52 0.92
CA ILE A 138 -4.17 6.54 0.25
C ILE A 138 -3.95 7.08 -1.15
N VAL A 139 -4.35 6.30 -2.15
CA VAL A 139 -4.19 6.63 -3.57
C VAL A 139 -5.56 6.81 -4.20
N ASP A 140 -5.72 7.79 -5.08
CA ASP A 140 -6.96 7.99 -5.81
C ASP A 140 -7.36 6.72 -6.58
N LEU A 141 -8.63 6.31 -6.43
CA LEU A 141 -9.14 5.07 -7.02
C LEU A 141 -9.24 5.13 -8.55
N SER A 142 -9.07 6.29 -9.18
CA SER A 142 -8.91 6.38 -10.64
C SER A 142 -7.61 5.74 -11.14
N TYR A 143 -6.58 5.64 -10.30
CA TYR A 143 -5.30 5.01 -10.65
C TYR A 143 -5.30 3.48 -10.43
N GLY A 144 -6.08 2.97 -9.47
CA GLY A 144 -6.10 1.54 -9.17
C GLY A 144 -7.02 1.15 -8.02
N CYS A 145 -6.76 -0.01 -7.40
CA CYS A 145 -7.53 -0.49 -6.26
C CYS A 145 -6.99 -0.05 -4.90
N ARG A 146 -7.82 -0.22 -3.86
CA ARG A 146 -7.42 -0.11 -2.44
C ARG A 146 -6.28 -1.06 -2.04
N CYS A 147 -5.95 -2.04 -2.90
CA CYS A 147 -4.76 -2.89 -2.79
C CYS A 147 -3.44 -2.07 -2.69
N ASN A 148 -3.41 -0.86 -3.26
CA ASN A 148 -2.27 0.04 -3.19
C ASN A 148 -2.26 0.89 -1.91
N TRP A 149 -3.26 0.76 -1.03
CA TRP A 149 -3.39 1.56 0.19
C TRP A 149 -2.69 0.89 1.36
N ILE A 150 -1.36 0.86 1.27
CA ILE A 150 -0.51 0.16 2.22
C ILE A 150 -0.34 0.99 3.50
N LYS A 151 -0.15 0.31 4.62
CA LYS A 151 -0.19 0.89 5.96
C LYS A 151 1.22 0.95 6.54
N LYS A 152 1.39 1.70 7.64
CA LYS A 152 2.64 1.72 8.40
C LYS A 152 3.84 2.05 7.51
N ILE A 153 3.73 3.14 6.74
CA ILE A 153 4.79 3.60 5.85
C ILE A 153 6.04 3.95 6.66
N ARG A 154 7.20 3.42 6.24
CA ARG A 154 8.53 3.74 6.79
C ARG A 154 9.41 4.46 5.79
N VAL A 155 9.31 4.14 4.49
CA VAL A 155 10.13 4.76 3.45
C VAL A 155 9.25 5.31 2.34
N VAL A 156 9.57 6.52 1.90
CA VAL A 156 9.03 7.17 0.71
C VAL A 156 10.21 7.56 -0.18
N GLU A 157 10.44 6.81 -1.24
CA GLU A 157 11.60 6.98 -2.13
C GLU A 157 11.15 7.49 -3.50
N PHE A 158 11.69 8.63 -3.92
CA PHE A 158 11.45 9.22 -5.23
C PHE A 158 12.51 8.73 -6.20
N VAL A 159 12.07 8.05 -7.26
CA VAL A 159 12.98 7.39 -8.21
C VAL A 159 12.73 7.85 -9.64
N ARG A 160 13.79 7.84 -10.45
CA ARG A 160 13.72 8.00 -11.89
C ARG A 160 13.60 6.62 -12.54
N LYS A 161 12.67 6.47 -13.49
CA LYS A 161 12.37 5.15 -14.09
C LYS A 161 13.57 4.58 -14.82
N GLU A 162 14.36 5.43 -15.46
CA GLU A 162 15.54 5.02 -16.24
C GLU A 162 16.68 4.45 -15.40
N GLU A 163 16.72 4.79 -14.10
CA GLU A 163 17.71 4.33 -13.13
C GLU A 163 17.23 3.10 -12.33
N CYS A 164 16.04 2.57 -12.64
CA CYS A 164 15.41 1.49 -11.90
C CYS A 164 15.32 0.19 -12.71
N LEU A 165 15.31 -0.92 -11.97
CA LEU A 165 14.88 -2.21 -12.48
C LEU A 165 13.36 -2.32 -12.37
N SER A 166 12.67 -2.42 -13.51
CA SER A 166 11.22 -2.60 -13.54
C SER A 166 10.83 -4.08 -13.50
N VAL A 167 9.97 -4.50 -12.57
CA VAL A 167 9.53 -5.89 -12.44
C VAL A 167 8.02 -5.94 -12.58
N TYR A 168 7.57 -6.67 -13.59
CA TYR A 168 6.16 -6.83 -13.93
C TYR A 168 5.67 -8.15 -13.34
N GLY A 169 4.86 -8.08 -12.30
CA GLY A 169 4.21 -9.23 -11.68
C GLY A 169 2.81 -9.49 -12.25
N GLU A 170 1.81 -9.50 -11.37
CA GLU A 170 0.40 -9.52 -11.78
C GLU A 170 0.00 -8.22 -12.52
N VAL A 171 -1.03 -8.31 -13.39
CA VAL A 171 -1.39 -7.38 -14.48
C VAL A 171 -1.38 -5.88 -14.13
N PHE A 172 -1.51 -5.51 -12.86
CA PHE A 172 -1.71 -4.12 -12.44
C PHE A 172 -0.55 -3.49 -11.64
N ASN A 173 0.45 -4.26 -11.20
CA ASN A 173 1.54 -3.74 -10.37
C ASN A 173 2.91 -3.92 -11.03
N ILE A 174 3.54 -2.81 -11.35
CA ILE A 174 4.95 -2.75 -11.76
C ILE A 174 5.72 -2.23 -10.57
N LEU A 175 6.65 -3.02 -10.05
CA LEU A 175 7.57 -2.56 -9.02
C LEU A 175 8.81 -1.95 -9.69
N TYR A 176 9.28 -0.84 -9.15
CA TYR A 176 10.50 -0.19 -9.58
C TYR A 176 11.54 -0.30 -8.47
N PHE A 177 12.54 -1.16 -8.65
CA PHE A 177 13.64 -1.30 -7.69
C PHE A 177 14.76 -0.35 -8.08
N SER A 178 15.04 0.64 -7.24
CA SER A 178 16.30 1.39 -7.32
C SER A 178 17.44 0.51 -6.78
N PRO A 179 18.72 0.88 -7.03
CA PRO A 179 19.85 0.19 -6.42
C PRO A 179 19.74 0.13 -4.89
N ARG A 180 19.13 1.15 -4.29
CA ARG A 180 18.91 1.27 -2.86
C ARG A 180 17.72 0.42 -2.40
N THR A 181 16.61 0.40 -3.14
CA THR A 181 15.43 -0.42 -2.81
C THR A 181 15.72 -1.92 -2.85
N LEU A 182 16.77 -2.38 -3.54
CA LEU A 182 17.22 -3.79 -3.46
C LEU A 182 17.59 -4.23 -2.03
N ASN A 183 17.82 -3.29 -1.10
CA ASN A 183 18.04 -3.60 0.31
C ASN A 183 16.77 -3.92 1.09
N ILE A 184 15.59 -3.84 0.48
CA ILE A 184 14.32 -4.14 1.15
C ILE A 184 14.31 -5.52 1.81
N PHE A 185 15.05 -6.49 1.26
CA PHE A 185 15.17 -7.84 1.81
C PHE A 185 16.05 -7.93 3.08
N ARG A 186 16.70 -6.82 3.47
CA ARG A 186 17.56 -6.70 4.65
C ARG A 186 16.98 -5.74 5.70
N GLY A 187 15.83 -5.14 5.43
CA GLY A 187 15.13 -4.23 6.34
C GLY A 187 15.27 -2.74 5.99
N VAL A 188 14.48 -1.91 6.68
CA VAL A 188 14.41 -0.46 6.46
C VAL A 188 15.78 0.22 6.60
N ASP A 189 16.53 -0.13 7.66
CA ASP A 189 17.85 0.45 7.92
C ASP A 189 18.83 0.21 6.76
N ALA A 190 18.79 -0.97 6.15
CA ALA A 190 19.66 -1.31 5.02
C ALA A 190 19.31 -0.50 3.76
N ILE A 191 18.02 -0.16 3.56
CA ILE A 191 17.59 0.78 2.50
C ILE A 191 18.16 2.17 2.78
N VAL A 192 17.98 2.67 4.01
CA VAL A 192 18.41 4.03 4.42
C VAL A 192 19.93 4.18 4.35
N LYS A 193 20.69 3.19 4.80
CA LYS A 193 22.15 3.20 4.80
C LYS A 193 22.79 2.77 3.47
N ARG A 194 21.99 2.29 2.51
CA ARG A 194 22.46 1.78 1.21
C ARG A 194 23.56 0.71 1.37
N GLU A 195 23.34 -0.25 2.25
CA GLU A 195 24.38 -1.23 2.63
C GLU A 195 24.78 -2.18 1.50
N ASN A 196 23.88 -2.38 0.54
CA ASN A 196 24.09 -3.28 -0.59
C ASN A 196 23.41 -2.71 -1.85
N ASN A 197 23.60 -3.38 -2.97
CA ASN A 197 23.09 -3.06 -4.30
C ASN A 197 22.68 -4.34 -5.06
N SER A 198 22.41 -5.41 -4.32
CA SER A 198 22.12 -6.73 -4.87
C SER A 198 21.01 -7.47 -4.12
N ALA A 199 20.28 -8.31 -4.84
CA ALA A 199 19.29 -9.22 -4.31
C ALA A 199 19.15 -10.47 -5.18
N ARG A 200 18.70 -11.58 -4.59
CA ARG A 200 18.41 -12.80 -5.34
C ARG A 200 17.15 -12.59 -6.19
N LEU A 201 17.15 -13.15 -7.39
CA LEU A 201 16.04 -12.97 -8.32
C LEU A 201 14.71 -13.53 -7.76
N GLY A 202 14.75 -14.64 -7.03
CA GLY A 202 13.59 -15.20 -6.33
C GLY A 202 12.97 -14.20 -5.36
N ASP A 203 13.80 -13.54 -4.53
CA ASP A 203 13.32 -12.53 -3.58
C ASP A 203 12.63 -11.36 -4.27
N ILE A 204 13.16 -10.91 -5.41
CA ILE A 204 12.58 -9.83 -6.23
C ILE A 204 11.23 -10.26 -6.80
N LEU A 205 11.15 -11.48 -7.35
CA LEU A 205 9.94 -12.01 -7.98
C LEU A 205 8.83 -12.27 -6.97
N ASP A 206 9.17 -12.76 -5.77
CA ASP A 206 8.21 -12.97 -4.69
C ASP A 206 7.50 -11.67 -4.30
N LYS A 207 8.22 -10.54 -4.31
CA LYS A 207 7.65 -9.22 -3.98
C LYS A 207 6.78 -8.69 -5.10
N ALA A 208 7.11 -9.02 -6.35
CA ALA A 208 6.29 -8.64 -7.50
C ALA A 208 4.95 -9.39 -7.58
N ILE A 209 4.73 -10.45 -6.78
CA ILE A 209 3.54 -11.31 -6.82
C ILE A 209 3.34 -11.87 -8.23
N MET A 210 4.08 -12.94 -8.55
CA MET A 210 4.00 -13.58 -9.86
C MET A 210 2.61 -14.15 -10.14
N LYS A 211 2.20 -14.14 -11.41
CA LYS A 211 1.00 -14.87 -11.84
C LYS A 211 1.22 -16.36 -11.64
N GLU A 212 0.27 -17.05 -11.01
CA GLU A 212 0.32 -18.51 -10.84
C GLU A 212 0.46 -19.29 -12.16
N THR A 213 0.02 -18.69 -13.26
CA THR A 213 0.09 -19.28 -14.60
C THR A 213 1.39 -18.95 -15.35
N ALA A 214 2.35 -18.27 -14.72
CA ALA A 214 3.61 -17.92 -15.34
C ALA A 214 4.48 -19.16 -15.58
N LYS A 215 5.03 -19.28 -16.78
CA LYS A 215 5.95 -20.37 -17.18
C LYS A 215 7.28 -19.86 -17.71
N ASN A 216 7.32 -18.60 -18.15
CA ASN A 216 8.47 -17.98 -18.75
C ASN A 216 8.86 -16.72 -17.98
N ILE A 217 10.15 -16.47 -17.89
CA ILE A 217 10.71 -15.18 -17.48
C ILE A 217 11.37 -14.51 -18.69
N VAL A 218 11.10 -13.23 -18.85
CA VAL A 218 11.66 -12.40 -19.91
C VAL A 218 12.47 -11.27 -19.30
N PHE A 219 13.77 -11.28 -19.55
CA PHE A 219 14.67 -10.20 -19.23
C PHE A 219 14.67 -9.19 -20.38
N VAL A 220 14.40 -7.93 -20.07
CA VAL A 220 14.42 -6.80 -20.99
C VAL A 220 15.71 -6.03 -20.76
N THR A 221 16.55 -5.95 -21.78
CA THR A 221 17.80 -5.19 -21.79
C THR A 221 17.77 -4.15 -22.90
N GLU A 222 18.80 -3.30 -22.98
CA GLU A 222 18.95 -2.39 -24.13
C GLU A 222 19.11 -3.13 -25.47
N ASN A 223 19.68 -4.34 -25.45
CA ASN A 223 19.95 -5.13 -26.65
C ASN A 223 18.76 -6.01 -27.07
N GLY A 224 17.67 -6.03 -26.31
CA GLY A 224 16.46 -6.77 -26.65
C GLY A 224 15.84 -7.55 -25.50
N ARG A 225 15.14 -8.63 -25.83
CA ARG A 225 14.39 -9.46 -24.87
C ARG A 225 14.94 -10.88 -24.89
N MET A 226 15.30 -11.40 -23.72
CA MET A 226 15.80 -12.77 -23.55
C MET A 226 14.78 -13.57 -22.73
N ARG A 227 14.31 -14.68 -23.27
CA ARG A 227 13.27 -15.52 -22.66
C ARG A 227 13.87 -16.83 -22.16
N TYR A 228 13.50 -17.22 -20.94
CA TYR A 228 13.91 -18.47 -20.30
C TYR A 228 12.70 -19.16 -19.64
N PRO A 229 12.74 -20.49 -19.47
CA PRO A 229 11.82 -21.18 -18.58
C PRO A 229 11.94 -20.62 -17.16
N LEU A 230 10.82 -20.28 -16.54
CA LEU A 230 10.78 -19.66 -15.21
C LEU A 230 11.37 -20.60 -14.15
N GLU A 231 10.98 -21.88 -14.17
CA GLU A 231 11.44 -22.90 -13.23
C GLU A 231 12.98 -23.01 -13.21
N SER A 232 13.62 -23.14 -14.38
CA SER A 232 15.07 -23.24 -14.49
C SER A 232 15.82 -22.00 -13.98
N VAL A 233 15.19 -20.83 -14.03
CA VAL A 233 15.78 -19.59 -13.50
C VAL A 233 15.57 -19.49 -11.99
N LEU A 234 14.40 -19.89 -11.49
CA LEU A 234 14.11 -19.93 -10.06
C LEU A 234 14.98 -20.96 -9.32
N GLU A 235 15.23 -22.12 -9.92
CA GLU A 235 16.14 -23.14 -9.36
C GLU A 235 17.57 -22.61 -9.19
N LYS A 236 18.07 -21.84 -10.17
CA LYS A 236 19.39 -21.20 -10.08
C LYS A 236 19.40 -20.04 -9.10
N ASN A 237 18.28 -19.34 -8.97
CA ASN A 237 18.11 -18.15 -8.15
C ASN A 237 19.30 -17.16 -8.27
N PRO A 238 19.60 -16.68 -9.48
CA PRO A 238 20.81 -15.92 -9.73
C PRO A 238 20.76 -14.56 -9.01
N LEU A 239 21.94 -14.00 -8.74
CA LEU A 239 22.06 -12.68 -8.13
C LEU A 239 21.81 -11.57 -9.17
N VAL A 240 20.88 -10.67 -8.85
CA VAL A 240 20.72 -9.39 -9.54
C VAL A 240 21.58 -8.37 -8.80
N VAL A 241 22.48 -7.68 -9.52
CA VAL A 241 23.38 -6.67 -8.96
C VAL A 241 23.26 -5.36 -9.71
N TYR A 242 23.53 -4.24 -9.05
CA TYR A 242 23.68 -2.93 -9.71
C TYR A 242 25.14 -2.45 -9.63
N GLU A 243 25.85 -2.49 -10.75
CA GLU A 243 27.28 -2.18 -10.83
C GLU A 243 27.57 -1.36 -12.09
N ASP A 244 28.51 -0.41 -12.01
CA ASP A 244 28.86 0.49 -13.12
C ASP A 244 27.65 1.24 -13.70
N GLY A 245 26.72 1.65 -12.84
CA GLY A 245 25.53 2.41 -13.25
C GLY A 245 24.41 1.59 -13.91
N ARG A 246 24.47 0.24 -13.86
CA ARG A 246 23.53 -0.64 -14.56
C ARG A 246 23.21 -1.91 -13.77
N PHE A 247 21.99 -2.42 -13.93
CA PHE A 247 21.61 -3.71 -13.39
C PHE A 247 22.13 -4.86 -14.26
N LYS A 248 22.55 -5.95 -13.64
CA LYS A 248 23.12 -7.13 -14.30
C LYS A 248 22.67 -8.41 -13.62
N ILE A 249 22.73 -9.52 -14.36
CA ILE A 249 22.70 -10.89 -13.81
C ILE A 249 23.95 -11.62 -14.34
N PRO A 250 25.11 -11.46 -13.65
CA PRO A 250 26.40 -11.93 -14.16
C PRO A 250 26.42 -13.44 -14.45
N GLU A 251 25.81 -14.24 -13.56
CA GLU A 251 25.73 -15.70 -13.69
C GLU A 251 25.01 -16.17 -14.97
N MET A 252 24.20 -15.29 -15.57
CA MET A 252 23.47 -15.54 -16.81
C MET A 252 24.06 -14.80 -18.01
N GLY A 253 25.14 -14.04 -17.83
CA GLY A 253 25.71 -13.17 -18.87
C GLY A 253 24.80 -12.02 -19.28
N ILE A 254 23.83 -11.64 -18.44
CA ILE A 254 22.87 -10.57 -18.73
C ILE A 254 23.46 -9.26 -18.22
N ASP A 255 23.73 -8.35 -19.15
CA ASP A 255 24.18 -6.99 -18.86
C ASP A 255 23.08 -5.98 -19.21
N ASN A 256 23.12 -4.84 -18.52
CA ASN A 256 22.20 -3.71 -18.69
C ASN A 256 20.71 -4.09 -18.70
N LEU A 257 20.31 -4.79 -17.64
CA LEU A 257 18.94 -5.19 -17.37
C LEU A 257 18.09 -3.95 -17.05
N LYS A 258 17.00 -3.76 -17.78
CA LYS A 258 16.02 -2.67 -17.55
C LYS A 258 14.72 -3.17 -16.94
N GLY A 259 14.37 -4.44 -17.20
CA GLY A 259 13.19 -5.02 -16.59
C GLY A 259 13.07 -6.51 -16.67
N ILE A 260 12.17 -7.04 -15.85
CA ILE A 260 11.83 -8.45 -15.74
C ILE A 260 10.33 -8.59 -15.93
N LYS A 261 9.90 -9.50 -16.79
CA LYS A 261 8.49 -9.85 -16.99
C LYS A 261 8.29 -11.33 -16.80
N VAL A 262 7.22 -11.72 -16.11
CA VAL A 262 6.77 -13.11 -16.07
C VAL A 262 5.59 -13.29 -17.03
N GLU A 263 5.68 -14.31 -17.88
CA GLU A 263 4.75 -14.59 -18.98
C GLU A 263 4.28 -16.05 -18.91
N LYS A 264 3.11 -16.34 -19.49
CA LYS A 264 2.57 -17.70 -19.61
C LYS A 264 3.42 -18.57 -20.55
#